data_AF-A0A511T3G2-F1
#
_entry.id   AF-A0A511T3G2-F1
#
_cell.length_a   1.000
_cell.length_b   1.000
_cell.length_c   1.000
_cell.angle_alpha   90.00
_cell.angle_beta   90.00
_cell.angle_gamma   90.00
#
_symmetry.space_group_name_H-M   'P 1'
#
loop_
_entity.id
_entity.type
_entity.pdbx_description
1 polymer ?
#
loop_
_entity_poly.entity_id
_entity_poly.type
_entity_poly.pdbx_seq_one_letter_code
_entity_poly.pdbx_strand_id
1 'polypeptide(L)'
;MEKPSRQLAARADVIAQASVEPMYQDPFWEARYGPERARRFGDEDARFHVRYLVQSLDEQRPSVMEGYARWLRTLLVSRGMSTFHLDVNFAGLASALEAEGWGPGTEPYEHVRAAREALRYPEGPSRTLQDDAAELSRAATARLALYLTQEDRPRLEEELRLQLSYLADALDADKPELMADHVRWYVGFWPRRGFGLLAFPTVLGMLKAVLGSRHPQARALLATAGVSWEETRS
;
A
#
# COMPACT_ATOMS: atom_id res chain seq x y z
N MET A 1 -25.04 14.45 -24.41
CA MET A 1 -24.35 13.43 -23.57
C MET A 1 -24.11 14.04 -22.22
N GLU A 2 -24.52 13.40 -21.13
CA GLU A 2 -24.29 13.93 -19.78
C GLU A 2 -22.81 13.90 -19.44
N LYS A 3 -22.32 14.88 -18.67
CA LYS A 3 -20.90 14.96 -18.30
C LYS A 3 -20.49 13.75 -17.44
N PRO A 4 -19.32 13.14 -17.66
CA PRO A 4 -18.83 12.02 -16.84
C PRO A 4 -18.87 12.32 -15.33
N SER A 5 -18.53 13.55 -14.93
CA SER A 5 -18.59 13.98 -13.52
C SER A 5 -19.98 13.86 -12.89
N ARG A 6 -21.05 14.19 -13.62
CA ARG A 6 -22.44 14.07 -13.14
C ARG A 6 -22.87 12.61 -13.03
N GLN A 7 -22.53 11.80 -14.02
CA GLN A 7 -22.85 10.37 -14.00
C GLN A 7 -22.12 9.67 -12.84
N LEU A 8 -20.87 10.03 -12.60
CA LEU A 8 -20.05 9.51 -11.50
C LEU A 8 -20.58 9.98 -10.14
N ALA A 9 -20.95 11.25 -10.01
CA ALA A 9 -21.56 11.79 -8.79
C ALA A 9 -22.89 11.07 -8.45
N ALA A 10 -23.71 10.75 -9.45
CA ALA A 10 -24.96 10.01 -9.25
C ALA A 10 -24.76 8.57 -8.76
N ARG A 11 -23.58 7.99 -8.95
CA ARG A 11 -23.22 6.62 -8.51
C ARG A 11 -22.15 6.62 -7.42
N ALA A 12 -21.89 7.76 -6.79
CA ALA A 12 -20.72 7.96 -5.94
C ALA A 12 -20.64 6.96 -4.78
N ASP A 13 -21.75 6.70 -4.09
CA ASP A 13 -21.78 5.77 -2.96
C ASP A 13 -21.56 4.32 -3.41
N VAL A 14 -22.11 3.92 -4.57
CA VAL A 14 -21.93 2.57 -5.12
C VAL A 14 -20.46 2.33 -5.48
N ILE A 15 -19.84 3.29 -6.18
CA ILE A 15 -18.43 3.22 -6.58
C ILE A 15 -17.54 3.22 -5.33
N ALA A 16 -17.81 4.11 -4.37
CA ALA A 16 -17.04 4.20 -3.12
C ALA A 16 -17.09 2.86 -2.37
N GLN A 17 -18.27 2.31 -2.12
CA GLN A 17 -18.40 1.03 -1.43
C GLN A 17 -17.70 -0.11 -2.19
N ALA A 18 -17.92 -0.21 -3.51
CA ALA A 18 -17.29 -1.24 -4.33
C ALA A 18 -15.76 -1.14 -4.35
N SER A 19 -15.21 0.07 -4.19
CA SER A 19 -13.76 0.29 -4.21
C SER A 19 -13.02 -0.26 -2.98
N VAL A 20 -13.67 -0.36 -1.82
CA VAL A 20 -13.04 -0.77 -0.56
C VAL A 20 -13.48 -2.12 -0.03
N GLU A 21 -14.65 -2.64 -0.46
CA GLU A 21 -15.16 -3.92 0.06
C GLU A 21 -14.16 -5.09 -0.09
N PRO A 22 -13.44 -5.25 -1.22
CA PRO A 22 -12.44 -6.31 -1.34
C PRO A 22 -11.29 -6.16 -0.35
N MET A 23 -10.95 -4.93 0.05
CA MET A 23 -9.85 -4.68 0.98
C MET A 23 -10.16 -5.19 2.38
N TYR A 24 -11.43 -5.14 2.80
CA TYR A 24 -11.85 -5.62 4.12
C TYR A 24 -11.72 -7.14 4.29
N GLN A 25 -11.39 -7.88 3.23
CA GLN A 25 -11.02 -9.30 3.33
C GLN A 25 -9.62 -9.51 3.91
N ASP A 26 -8.75 -8.48 3.89
CA ASP A 26 -7.45 -8.55 4.53
C ASP A 26 -7.58 -8.35 6.06
N PRO A 27 -7.18 -9.34 6.89
CA PRO A 27 -7.25 -9.23 8.35
C PRO A 27 -6.38 -8.09 8.93
N PHE A 28 -5.48 -7.51 8.14
CA PHE A 28 -4.66 -6.36 8.50
C PHE A 28 -5.49 -5.18 8.99
N TRP A 29 -6.57 -4.82 8.29
CA TRP A 29 -7.32 -3.60 8.57
C TRP A 29 -7.98 -3.63 9.95
N GLU A 30 -8.69 -4.71 10.24
CA GLU A 30 -9.34 -4.89 11.54
C GLU A 30 -8.31 -5.06 12.66
N ALA A 31 -7.22 -5.80 12.42
CA ALA A 31 -6.17 -5.98 13.42
C ALA A 31 -5.44 -4.67 13.74
N ARG A 32 -5.22 -3.81 12.74
CA ARG A 32 -4.44 -2.57 12.88
C ARG A 32 -5.26 -1.44 13.48
N TYR A 33 -6.50 -1.28 13.04
CA TYR A 33 -7.32 -0.11 13.39
C TYR A 33 -8.55 -0.43 14.25
N GLY A 34 -8.89 -1.71 14.42
CA GLY A 34 -10.12 -2.17 15.05
C GLY A 34 -11.29 -2.22 14.07
N PRO A 35 -12.24 -3.16 14.22
CA PRO A 35 -13.26 -3.45 13.21
C PRO A 35 -14.16 -2.25 12.89
N GLU A 36 -14.63 -1.53 13.92
CA GLU A 36 -15.52 -0.38 13.73
C GLU A 36 -14.81 0.81 13.06
N ARG A 37 -13.58 1.10 13.50
CA ARG A 37 -12.81 2.24 12.98
C ARG A 37 -12.30 1.97 11.57
N ALA A 38 -11.84 0.75 11.30
CA ALA A 38 -11.39 0.34 9.98
C ALA A 38 -12.50 0.55 8.95
N ARG A 39 -13.72 0.08 9.23
CA ARG A 39 -14.85 0.28 8.32
C ARG A 39 -15.29 1.74 8.24
N ARG A 40 -15.50 2.40 9.38
CA ARG A 40 -15.97 3.80 9.37
C ARG A 40 -15.05 4.72 8.58
N PHE A 41 -13.75 4.69 8.86
CA PHE A 41 -12.80 5.60 8.22
C PHE A 41 -12.43 5.13 6.80
N GLY A 42 -12.39 3.82 6.54
CA GLY A 42 -12.22 3.28 5.19
C GLY A 42 -13.35 3.70 4.25
N ASP A 43 -14.61 3.62 4.70
CA ASP A 43 -15.78 4.05 3.92
C ASP A 43 -15.78 5.57 3.70
N GLU A 44 -15.32 6.34 4.70
CA GLU A 44 -15.18 7.79 4.60
C GLU A 44 -14.10 8.19 3.59
N ASP A 45 -12.93 7.55 3.63
CA ASP A 45 -11.84 7.75 2.68
C ASP A 45 -12.27 7.39 1.24
N ALA A 46 -12.99 6.27 1.06
CA ALA A 46 -13.54 5.87 -0.24
C ALA A 46 -14.43 6.96 -0.87
N ARG A 47 -15.33 7.56 -0.06
CA ARG A 47 -16.16 8.69 -0.49
C ARG A 47 -15.33 9.93 -0.80
N PHE A 48 -14.26 10.19 -0.06
CA PHE A 48 -13.32 11.28 -0.39
C PHE A 48 -12.63 11.04 -1.73
N HIS A 49 -12.15 9.82 -2.02
CA HIS A 49 -11.52 9.49 -3.31
C HIS A 49 -12.47 9.80 -4.47
N VAL A 50 -13.72 9.36 -4.37
CA VAL A 50 -14.75 9.62 -5.39
C VAL A 50 -15.06 11.11 -5.53
N ARG A 51 -15.14 11.87 -4.42
CA ARG A 51 -15.35 13.33 -4.47
C ARG A 51 -14.23 14.07 -5.18
N TYR A 52 -12.97 13.73 -4.87
CA TYR A 52 -11.81 14.33 -5.57
C TYR A 52 -11.78 13.93 -7.05
N LEU A 53 -12.22 12.72 -7.38
CA LEU A 53 -12.38 12.30 -8.77
C LEU A 53 -13.44 13.14 -9.50
N VAL A 54 -14.63 13.31 -8.92
CA VAL A 54 -15.68 14.20 -9.47
C VAL A 54 -15.13 15.61 -9.68
N GLN A 55 -14.46 16.18 -8.68
CA GLN A 55 -13.87 17.51 -8.78
C GLN A 55 -12.85 17.59 -9.92
N SER A 56 -11.95 16.61 -10.02
CA SER A 56 -10.94 16.57 -11.08
C SER A 56 -11.56 16.52 -12.48
N LEU A 57 -12.70 15.84 -12.64
CA LEU A 57 -13.45 15.76 -13.90
C LEU A 57 -14.20 17.06 -14.21
N ASP A 58 -14.82 17.69 -13.19
CA ASP A 58 -15.47 18.99 -13.36
C ASP A 58 -14.48 20.08 -13.76
N GLU A 59 -13.26 20.02 -13.22
CA GLU A 59 -12.17 20.93 -13.57
C GLU A 59 -11.41 20.52 -14.84
N GLN A 60 -11.62 19.31 -15.37
CA GLN A 60 -10.83 18.70 -16.46
C GLN A 60 -9.32 18.71 -16.19
N ARG A 61 -8.96 18.43 -14.93
CA ARG A 61 -7.58 18.54 -14.42
C ARG A 61 -7.19 17.29 -13.62
N PRO A 62 -6.47 16.33 -14.23
CA PRO A 62 -5.91 15.17 -13.53
C PRO A 62 -5.04 15.56 -12.33
N SER A 63 -4.37 16.72 -12.40
CA SER A 63 -3.55 17.28 -11.32
C SER A 63 -4.28 17.45 -9.98
N VAL A 64 -5.62 17.55 -9.96
CA VAL A 64 -6.42 17.54 -8.72
C VAL A 64 -6.28 16.19 -8.01
N MET A 65 -6.40 15.08 -8.74
CA MET A 65 -6.21 13.73 -8.20
C MET A 65 -4.75 13.45 -7.85
N GLU A 66 -3.80 13.93 -8.64
CA GLU A 66 -2.37 13.80 -8.31
C GLU A 66 -2.01 14.53 -7.01
N GLY A 67 -2.47 15.78 -6.86
CA GLY A 67 -2.26 16.57 -5.66
C GLY A 67 -2.90 15.93 -4.43
N TYR A 68 -4.12 15.41 -4.60
CA TYR A 68 -4.81 14.65 -3.57
C TYR A 68 -4.01 13.41 -3.14
N ALA A 69 -3.53 12.59 -4.07
CA ALA A 69 -2.74 11.40 -3.77
C ALA A 69 -1.46 11.71 -3.00
N ARG A 70 -0.70 12.75 -3.41
CA ARG A 70 0.53 13.16 -2.72
C ARG A 70 0.27 13.67 -1.31
N TRP A 71 -0.76 14.51 -1.13
CA TRP A 71 -1.18 14.99 0.19
C TRP A 71 -1.63 13.84 1.09
N LEU A 72 -2.46 12.94 0.55
CA LEU A 72 -2.99 11.81 1.30
C LEU A 72 -1.88 10.84 1.73
N ARG A 73 -0.86 10.64 0.89
CA ARG A 73 0.34 9.88 1.25
C ARG A 73 0.99 10.41 2.53
N THR A 74 1.30 11.71 2.57
CA THR A 74 1.90 12.33 3.77
C THR A 74 1.02 12.12 5.01
N LEU A 75 -0.29 12.26 4.85
CA LEU A 75 -1.25 12.11 5.94
C LEU A 75 -1.33 10.67 6.46
N LEU A 76 -1.54 9.69 5.58
CA LEU A 76 -1.79 8.30 5.99
C LEU A 76 -0.51 7.56 6.39
N VAL A 77 0.65 7.90 5.81
CA VAL A 77 1.95 7.39 6.29
C VAL A 77 2.18 7.77 7.75
N SER A 78 1.85 9.01 8.13
CA SER A 78 1.94 9.44 9.54
C SER A 78 0.99 8.70 10.49
N ARG A 79 -0.02 8.01 9.94
CA ARG A 79 -1.02 7.21 10.68
C ARG A 79 -0.72 5.70 10.64
N GLY A 80 0.43 5.30 10.11
CA GLY A 80 0.86 3.90 10.07
C GLY A 80 0.32 3.11 8.88
N MET A 81 -0.15 3.78 7.83
CA MET A 81 -0.33 3.17 6.51
C MET A 81 0.95 3.30 5.67
N SER A 82 0.95 2.71 4.48
CA SER A 82 2.05 2.81 3.54
C SER A 82 1.56 3.29 2.18
N THR A 83 2.47 3.75 1.33
CA THR A 83 2.16 4.11 -0.06
C THR A 83 1.53 2.95 -0.84
N PHE A 84 1.93 1.72 -0.55
CA PHE A 84 1.31 0.53 -1.14
C PHE A 84 -0.18 0.41 -0.78
N HIS A 85 -0.55 0.69 0.47
CA HIS A 85 -1.96 0.69 0.87
C HIS A 85 -2.79 1.75 0.11
N LEU A 86 -2.21 2.92 -0.14
CA LEU A 86 -2.85 3.97 -0.94
C LEU A 86 -3.01 3.54 -2.40
N ASP A 87 -2.01 2.91 -2.98
CA ASP A 87 -2.10 2.38 -4.35
C ASP A 87 -3.18 1.30 -4.46
N VAL A 88 -3.31 0.43 -3.45
CA VAL A 88 -4.38 -0.58 -3.38
C VAL A 88 -5.77 0.07 -3.33
N ASN A 89 -5.96 1.15 -2.55
CA ASN A 89 -7.23 1.90 -2.55
C ASN A 89 -7.56 2.47 -3.94
N PHE A 90 -6.60 3.12 -4.59
CA PHE A 90 -6.83 3.67 -5.93
C PHE A 90 -7.00 2.58 -7.00
N ALA A 91 -6.34 1.43 -6.85
CA ALA A 91 -6.59 0.26 -7.69
C ALA A 91 -8.02 -0.26 -7.51
N GLY A 92 -8.51 -0.36 -6.26
CA GLY A 92 -9.90 -0.70 -5.96
C GLY A 92 -10.90 0.28 -6.59
N LEU A 93 -10.61 1.58 -6.54
CA LEU A 93 -11.42 2.60 -7.20
C LEU A 93 -11.40 2.42 -8.73
N ALA A 94 -10.24 2.15 -9.34
CA ALA A 94 -10.13 1.88 -10.76
C ALA A 94 -10.95 0.64 -11.18
N SER A 95 -10.92 -0.43 -10.39
CA SER A 95 -11.74 -1.63 -10.63
C SER A 95 -13.24 -1.37 -10.49
N ALA A 96 -13.65 -0.56 -9.50
CA ALA A 96 -15.05 -0.14 -9.34
C ALA A 96 -15.54 0.69 -10.54
N LEU A 97 -14.68 1.58 -11.07
CA LEU A 97 -14.97 2.35 -12.28
C LEU A 97 -15.10 1.45 -13.52
N GLU A 98 -14.19 0.48 -13.69
CA GLU A 98 -14.26 -0.50 -14.78
C GLU A 98 -15.59 -1.26 -14.77
N ALA A 99 -16.05 -1.70 -13.59
CA ALA A 99 -17.33 -2.39 -13.44
C ALA A 99 -18.55 -1.54 -13.82
N GLU A 100 -18.43 -0.21 -13.70
CA GLU A 100 -19.46 0.76 -14.09
C GLU A 100 -19.35 1.24 -15.55
N GLY A 101 -18.39 0.69 -16.31
CA GLY A 101 -18.17 1.00 -17.73
C GLY A 101 -17.14 2.11 -17.99
N TRP A 102 -16.43 2.58 -16.96
CA TRP A 102 -15.33 3.55 -17.06
C TRP A 102 -13.97 2.84 -16.94
N GLY A 103 -13.63 2.06 -17.97
CA GLY A 103 -12.34 1.35 -18.03
C GLY A 103 -11.18 2.18 -18.60
N PRO A 104 -10.03 1.52 -18.88
CA PRO A 104 -8.86 2.16 -19.48
C PRO A 104 -9.19 3.01 -20.71
N GLY A 105 -8.58 4.20 -20.79
CA GLY A 105 -8.85 5.18 -21.85
C GLY A 105 -10.09 6.06 -21.64
N THR A 106 -10.90 5.80 -20.60
CA THR A 106 -11.98 6.73 -20.21
C THR A 106 -11.46 7.80 -19.25
N GLU A 107 -12.00 9.02 -19.33
CA GLU A 107 -11.54 10.16 -18.53
C GLU A 107 -11.51 9.87 -17.01
N PRO A 108 -12.55 9.27 -16.38
CA PRO A 108 -12.49 8.93 -14.95
C PRO A 108 -11.35 7.98 -14.60
N TYR A 109 -11.13 6.96 -15.44
CA TYR A 109 -10.06 5.99 -15.23
C TYR A 109 -8.68 6.63 -15.33
N GLU A 110 -8.47 7.48 -16.34
CA GLU A 110 -7.20 8.17 -16.56
C GLU A 110 -6.86 9.12 -15.41
N HIS A 111 -7.86 9.76 -14.78
CA HIS A 111 -7.65 10.60 -13.61
C HIS A 111 -7.22 9.80 -12.37
N VAL A 112 -7.78 8.60 -12.16
CA VAL A 112 -7.32 7.68 -11.09
C VAL A 112 -5.93 7.12 -11.41
N ARG A 113 -5.65 6.79 -12.68
CA ARG A 113 -4.32 6.36 -13.12
C ARG A 113 -3.26 7.43 -12.85
N ALA A 114 -3.58 8.70 -13.10
CA ALA A 114 -2.69 9.82 -12.77
C ALA A 114 -2.42 9.92 -11.26
N ALA A 115 -3.45 9.69 -10.42
CA ALA A 115 -3.29 9.63 -8.96
C ALA A 115 -2.30 8.55 -8.52
N ARG A 116 -2.42 7.35 -9.10
CA ARG A 116 -1.52 6.20 -8.83
C ARG A 116 -0.09 6.49 -9.26
N GLU A 117 0.10 7.05 -10.45
CA GLU A 117 1.43 7.45 -10.91
C GLU A 117 2.04 8.54 -10.01
N ALA A 118 1.22 9.47 -9.50
CA ALA A 118 1.66 10.50 -8.57
C ALA A 118 2.10 9.98 -7.19
N LEU A 119 1.76 8.73 -6.82
CA LEU A 119 2.30 8.07 -5.63
C LEU A 119 3.76 7.65 -5.77
N ARG A 120 4.31 7.66 -7.00
CA ARG A 120 5.72 7.37 -7.21
C ARG A 120 6.60 8.45 -6.59
N TYR A 121 7.67 8.03 -5.95
CA TYR A 121 8.66 8.96 -5.44
C TYR A 121 9.37 9.65 -6.62
N PRO A 122 9.60 10.97 -6.56
CA PRO A 122 10.20 11.66 -7.69
C PRO A 122 11.64 11.20 -7.96
N GLU A 123 12.42 11.01 -6.89
CA GLU A 123 13.85 10.66 -6.97
C GLU A 123 14.37 10.07 -5.65
N GLY A 124 15.67 9.79 -5.59
CA GLY A 124 16.36 9.39 -4.37
C GLY A 124 16.17 7.92 -3.97
N PRO A 125 16.64 7.54 -2.77
CA PRO A 125 16.64 6.16 -2.30
C PRO A 125 15.25 5.52 -2.21
N SER A 126 14.23 6.30 -1.84
CA SER A 126 12.82 5.85 -1.78
C SER A 126 12.30 5.47 -3.16
N ARG A 127 12.60 6.28 -4.19
CA ARG A 127 12.28 5.98 -5.59
C ARG A 127 12.99 4.73 -6.10
N THR A 128 14.31 4.64 -5.93
CA THR A 128 15.05 3.45 -6.37
C THR A 128 14.54 2.18 -5.70
N LEU A 129 14.23 2.23 -4.40
CA LEU A 129 13.64 1.11 -3.68
C LEU A 129 12.25 0.73 -4.21
N GLN A 130 11.41 1.72 -4.50
CA GLN A 130 10.06 1.52 -5.04
C GLN A 130 10.10 0.86 -6.43
N ASP A 131 10.99 1.31 -7.30
CA ASP A 131 11.14 0.75 -8.66
C ASP A 131 11.61 -0.71 -8.62
N ASP A 132 12.49 -1.04 -7.67
CA ASP A 132 13.06 -2.39 -7.54
C ASP A 132 12.19 -3.34 -6.69
N ALA A 133 11.09 -2.85 -6.11
CA ALA A 133 10.35 -3.57 -5.08
C ALA A 133 9.84 -4.95 -5.54
N ALA A 134 9.38 -5.05 -6.79
CA ALA A 134 8.89 -6.30 -7.36
C ALA A 134 10.01 -7.32 -7.63
N GLU A 135 11.20 -6.86 -8.02
CA GLU A 135 12.36 -7.74 -8.18
C GLU A 135 12.85 -8.24 -6.82
N LEU A 136 12.97 -7.33 -5.85
CA LEU A 136 13.41 -7.63 -4.50
C LEU A 136 12.45 -8.59 -3.78
N SER A 137 11.14 -8.41 -3.92
CA SER A 137 10.14 -9.30 -3.33
C SER A 137 10.24 -10.72 -3.92
N ARG A 138 10.33 -10.86 -5.25
CA ARG A 138 10.54 -12.17 -5.90
C ARG A 138 11.83 -12.83 -5.45
N ALA A 139 12.93 -12.08 -5.37
CA ALA A 139 14.22 -12.60 -4.94
C ALA A 139 14.19 -13.08 -3.48
N ALA A 140 13.52 -12.36 -2.59
CA ALA A 140 13.37 -12.76 -1.19
C ALA A 140 12.45 -13.97 -1.04
N THR A 141 11.32 -14.02 -1.75
CA THR A 141 10.44 -15.20 -1.79
C THR A 141 11.15 -16.43 -2.32
N ALA A 142 11.97 -16.30 -3.37
CA ALA A 142 12.75 -17.41 -3.93
C ALA A 142 13.72 -18.02 -2.90
N ARG A 143 14.32 -17.19 -2.03
CA ARG A 143 15.18 -17.66 -0.93
C ARG A 143 14.41 -18.35 0.19
N LEU A 144 13.10 -18.11 0.29
CA LEU A 144 12.20 -18.73 1.26
C LEU A 144 11.41 -19.90 0.68
N ALA A 145 11.65 -20.29 -0.57
CA ALA A 145 10.84 -21.25 -1.30
C ALA A 145 10.71 -22.63 -0.63
N LEU A 146 11.67 -23.04 0.20
CA LEU A 146 11.63 -24.30 0.96
C LEU A 146 10.63 -24.26 2.14
N TYR A 147 10.21 -23.08 2.56
CA TYR A 147 9.27 -22.87 3.67
C TYR A 147 7.84 -22.58 3.19
N LEU A 148 7.61 -22.58 1.88
CA LEU A 148 6.38 -22.08 1.27
C LEU A 148 5.71 -23.14 0.41
N THR A 149 4.39 -23.20 0.50
CA THR A 149 3.57 -23.86 -0.52
C THR A 149 3.58 -23.05 -1.82
N GLN A 150 3.09 -23.62 -2.92
CA GLN A 150 2.94 -22.86 -4.17
C GLN A 150 1.93 -21.71 -4.02
N GLU A 151 0.89 -21.90 -3.20
CA GLU A 151 -0.15 -20.90 -2.94
C GLU A 151 0.37 -19.73 -2.08
N ASP A 152 1.32 -19.99 -1.19
CA ASP A 152 1.88 -18.96 -0.31
C ASP A 152 2.89 -18.04 -1.00
N ARG A 153 3.49 -18.46 -2.12
CA ARG A 153 4.50 -17.66 -2.84
C ARG A 153 3.99 -16.29 -3.27
N PRO A 154 2.89 -16.16 -4.04
CA PRO A 154 2.38 -14.85 -4.44
C PRO A 154 1.93 -14.01 -3.24
N ARG A 155 1.36 -14.67 -2.21
CA ARG A 155 0.94 -14.00 -0.97
C ARG A 155 2.15 -13.39 -0.24
N LEU A 156 3.25 -14.13 -0.09
CA LEU A 156 4.47 -13.62 0.53
C LEU A 156 5.13 -12.52 -0.32
N GLU A 157 5.10 -12.62 -1.65
CA GLU A 157 5.62 -11.55 -2.51
C GLU A 157 4.87 -10.24 -2.31
N GLU A 158 3.56 -10.29 -2.09
CA GLU A 158 2.76 -9.11 -1.73
C GLU A 158 3.12 -8.57 -0.34
N GLU A 159 3.28 -9.44 0.67
CA GLU A 159 3.73 -9.04 2.00
C GLU A 159 5.10 -8.34 1.96
N LEU A 160 6.03 -8.85 1.15
CA LEU A 160 7.36 -8.27 0.98
C LEU A 160 7.29 -6.92 0.27
N ARG A 161 6.42 -6.76 -0.75
CA ARG A 161 6.15 -5.46 -1.37
C ARG A 161 5.58 -4.46 -0.37
N LEU A 162 4.69 -4.90 0.52
CA LEU A 162 4.19 -4.09 1.61
C LEU A 162 5.33 -3.61 2.55
N GLN A 163 6.22 -4.52 2.96
CA GLN A 163 7.37 -4.16 3.81
C GLN A 163 8.31 -3.17 3.12
N LEU A 164 8.57 -3.36 1.83
CA LEU A 164 9.39 -2.45 1.03
C LEU A 164 8.75 -1.08 0.88
N SER A 165 7.41 -0.99 0.82
CA SER A 165 6.72 0.29 0.82
C SER A 165 6.89 1.03 2.14
N TYR A 166 6.70 0.37 3.29
CA TYR A 166 6.95 1.01 4.59
C TYR A 166 8.39 1.53 4.69
N LEU A 167 9.34 0.78 4.15
CA LEU A 167 10.74 1.17 4.12
C LEU A 167 10.98 2.38 3.21
N ALA A 168 10.35 2.42 2.04
CA ALA A 168 10.42 3.57 1.13
C ALA A 168 9.80 4.83 1.75
N ASP A 169 8.66 4.68 2.44
CA ASP A 169 7.97 5.77 3.12
C ASP A 169 8.80 6.33 4.28
N ALA A 170 9.44 5.46 5.06
CA ALA A 170 10.35 5.87 6.14
C ALA A 170 11.59 6.60 5.62
N LEU A 171 12.12 6.19 4.46
CA LEU A 171 13.23 6.86 3.79
C LEU A 171 12.84 8.23 3.24
N ASP A 172 11.68 8.34 2.58
CA ASP A 172 11.20 9.61 2.01
C ASP A 172 10.90 10.64 3.10
N ALA A 173 10.31 10.19 4.21
CA ALA A 173 9.97 11.05 5.34
C ALA A 173 11.18 11.39 6.24
N ASP A 174 12.34 10.74 6.04
CA ASP A 174 13.48 10.75 6.95
C ASP A 174 13.10 10.42 8.40
N LYS A 175 12.26 9.38 8.56
CA LYS A 175 11.66 8.96 9.83
C LYS A 175 11.81 7.45 10.04
N PRO A 176 12.96 6.98 10.55
CA PRO A 176 13.21 5.56 10.78
C PRO A 176 12.20 4.92 11.76
N GLU A 177 11.61 5.72 12.66
CA GLU A 177 10.59 5.27 13.60
C GLU A 177 9.33 4.72 12.90
N LEU A 178 8.98 5.19 11.70
CA LEU A 178 7.81 4.69 10.96
C LEU A 178 7.94 3.19 10.65
N MET A 179 9.14 2.76 10.23
CA MET A 179 9.42 1.35 9.98
C MET A 179 9.54 0.57 11.28
N ALA A 180 10.18 1.13 12.31
CA ALA A 180 10.34 0.45 13.60
C ALA A 180 8.98 0.19 14.28
N ASP A 181 8.09 1.17 14.29
CA ASP A 181 6.73 1.06 14.82
C ASP A 181 5.91 0.02 14.07
N HIS A 182 6.01 0.04 12.73
CA HIS A 182 5.38 -0.96 11.88
C HIS A 182 5.90 -2.36 12.20
N VAL A 183 7.22 -2.58 12.22
CA VAL A 183 7.82 -3.90 12.51
C VAL A 183 7.39 -4.41 13.88
N ARG A 184 7.45 -3.57 14.93
CA ARG A 184 7.04 -3.99 16.29
C ARG A 184 5.59 -4.46 16.33
N TRP A 185 4.69 -3.76 15.65
CA TRP A 185 3.29 -4.19 15.55
C TRP A 185 3.13 -5.44 14.68
N TYR A 186 3.79 -5.47 13.51
CA TYR A 186 3.62 -6.52 12.51
C TYR A 186 4.10 -7.88 12.99
N VAL A 187 5.12 -7.93 13.86
CA VAL A 187 5.58 -9.17 14.51
C VAL A 187 4.42 -9.89 15.22
N GLY A 188 3.62 -9.15 15.99
CA GLY A 188 2.46 -9.71 16.72
C GLY A 188 1.28 -10.05 15.80
N PHE A 189 1.15 -9.35 14.67
CA PHE A 189 0.12 -9.60 13.67
C PHE A 189 0.45 -10.79 12.76
N TRP A 190 1.73 -11.03 12.48
CA TRP A 190 2.21 -11.99 11.49
C TRP A 190 1.60 -13.40 11.56
N PRO A 191 1.36 -14.00 12.73
CA PRO A 191 0.68 -15.30 12.81
C PRO A 191 -0.69 -15.33 12.10
N ARG A 192 -1.39 -14.19 12.04
CA ARG A 192 -2.69 -14.08 11.34
C ARG A 192 -2.58 -14.13 9.82
N ARG A 193 -1.39 -13.93 9.24
CA ARG A 193 -1.16 -14.10 7.80
C ARG A 193 -1.13 -15.58 7.38
N GLY A 194 -0.88 -16.50 8.31
CA GLY A 194 -0.99 -17.93 8.06
C GLY A 194 0.14 -18.55 7.24
N PHE A 195 1.38 -18.03 7.31
CA PHE A 195 2.56 -18.63 6.67
C PHE A 195 3.20 -19.78 7.48
N GLY A 196 2.40 -20.47 8.30
CA GLY A 196 2.85 -21.58 9.13
C GLY A 196 4.00 -21.21 10.08
N LEU A 197 5.13 -21.92 9.97
CA LEU A 197 6.31 -21.76 10.82
C LEU A 197 7.28 -20.66 10.36
N LEU A 198 7.01 -20.01 9.22
CA LEU A 198 7.87 -18.93 8.75
C LEU A 198 7.70 -17.73 9.69
N ALA A 199 8.73 -17.41 10.47
CA ALA A 199 8.70 -16.28 11.39
C ALA A 199 8.98 -14.95 10.66
N PHE A 200 8.29 -13.87 11.07
CA PHE A 200 8.48 -12.54 10.46
C PHE A 200 9.93 -12.02 10.51
N PRO A 201 10.69 -12.19 11.61
CA PRO A 201 12.11 -11.82 11.62
C PRO A 201 12.94 -12.53 10.54
N THR A 202 12.61 -13.78 10.20
CA THR A 202 13.25 -14.50 9.10
C THR A 202 12.95 -13.85 7.76
N VAL A 203 11.71 -13.42 7.54
CA VAL A 203 11.28 -12.68 6.34
C VAL A 203 12.05 -11.37 6.21
N LEU A 204 12.13 -10.58 7.29
CA LEU A 204 12.91 -9.33 7.31
C LEU A 204 14.41 -9.57 7.10
N GLY A 205 14.96 -10.66 7.66
CA GLY A 205 16.34 -11.07 7.43
C GLY A 205 16.63 -11.37 5.95
N MET A 206 15.70 -12.04 5.26
CA MET A 206 15.82 -12.28 3.82
C MET A 206 15.68 -11.01 3.00
N LEU A 207 14.76 -10.12 3.39
CA LEU A 207 14.61 -8.82 2.75
C LEU A 207 15.90 -7.99 2.87
N LYS A 208 16.47 -7.91 4.07
CA LYS A 208 17.77 -7.27 4.34
C LYS A 208 18.89 -7.85 3.47
N ALA A 209 18.90 -9.16 3.27
CA ALA A 209 19.89 -9.84 2.45
C ALA A 209 19.74 -9.56 0.94
N VAL A 210 18.52 -9.36 0.42
CA VAL A 210 18.32 -9.02 -1.01
C VAL A 210 18.55 -7.54 -1.31
N LEU A 211 18.32 -6.65 -0.34
CA LEU A 211 18.63 -5.22 -0.50
C LEU A 211 20.12 -4.97 -0.84
N GLY A 212 21.01 -5.85 -0.35
CA GLY A 212 22.40 -5.90 -0.81
C GLY A 212 23.17 -4.60 -0.60
N SER A 213 24.09 -4.29 -1.52
CA SER A 213 24.80 -3.01 -1.59
C SER A 213 24.09 -1.97 -2.46
N ARG A 214 23.08 -2.39 -3.24
CA ARG A 214 22.28 -1.52 -4.12
C ARG A 214 21.36 -0.57 -3.34
N HIS A 215 20.92 -0.98 -2.15
CA HIS A 215 20.05 -0.18 -1.28
C HIS A 215 20.63 -0.03 0.13
N PRO A 216 21.77 0.67 0.31
CA PRO A 216 22.47 0.69 1.59
C PRO A 216 21.67 1.42 2.68
N GLN A 217 20.96 2.52 2.36
CA GLN A 217 20.12 3.24 3.32
C GLN A 217 18.94 2.39 3.78
N ALA A 218 18.23 1.77 2.84
CA ALA A 218 17.11 0.86 3.13
C ALA A 218 17.56 -0.31 4.01
N ARG A 219 18.73 -0.91 3.69
CA ARG A 219 19.32 -1.99 4.46
C ARG A 219 19.71 -1.56 5.87
N ALA A 220 20.26 -0.36 6.03
CA ALA A 220 20.62 0.19 7.33
C ALA A 220 19.38 0.46 8.19
N LEU A 221 18.36 1.10 7.61
CA LEU A 221 17.09 1.39 8.28
C LEU A 221 16.37 0.10 8.71
N LEU A 222 16.32 -0.91 7.83
CA LEU A 222 15.74 -2.21 8.20
C LEU A 222 16.55 -2.92 9.31
N ALA A 223 17.86 -2.70 9.36
CA ALA A 223 18.71 -3.27 10.41
C ALA A 223 18.45 -2.65 11.80
N THR A 224 18.04 -1.39 11.86
CA THR A 224 17.72 -0.67 13.10
C THR A 224 16.25 -0.79 13.49
N ALA A 225 15.36 -1.04 12.54
CA ALA A 225 13.93 -1.27 12.78
C ALA A 225 13.61 -2.67 13.35
N GLY A 226 14.53 -3.62 13.17
CA GLY A 226 14.35 -5.01 13.58
C GLY A 226 14.38 -5.19 15.09
N VAL A 227 13.44 -6.01 15.59
CA VAL A 227 13.42 -6.48 16.98
C VAL A 227 14.67 -7.33 17.20
N SER A 228 15.46 -7.04 18.24
CA SER A 228 16.49 -7.98 18.68
C SER A 228 15.81 -9.33 18.96
N TRP A 229 16.39 -10.46 18.53
CA TRP A 229 15.86 -11.79 18.88
C TRP A 229 15.63 -11.95 20.40
N GLU A 230 16.31 -11.15 21.23
CA GLU A 230 16.20 -11.13 22.68
C GLU A 230 14.89 -10.50 23.18
N GLU A 231 14.31 -9.53 22.46
CA GLU A 231 13.12 -8.80 22.91
C GLU A 231 11.82 -9.59 22.67
N THR A 232 11.81 -10.52 21.70
CA THR A 232 10.62 -11.33 21.35
C THR A 232 10.37 -12.54 22.27
N ARG A 233 11.17 -12.73 23.33
CA ARG A 233 11.02 -13.82 24.31
C ARG A 233 10.53 -13.37 25.70
N SER A 234 10.08 -12.12 25.82
CA SER A 234 9.58 -11.55 27.09
C SER A 234 8.08 -11.81 27.26
#